data_AF-A0A3S1LGJ2-F1
#
_entry.id   AF-A0A3S1LGJ2-F1
#
_cell.length_a   1.000
_cell.length_b   1.000
_cell.length_c   1.000
_cell.angle_alpha   90.00
_cell.angle_beta   90.00
_cell.angle_gamma   90.00
#
_symmetry.space_group_name_H-M   'P 1'
#
loop_
_entity.id
_entity.type
_entity.pdbx_description
1 polymer ?
#
loop_
_entity_poly.entity_id
_entity_poly.type
_entity_poly.pdbx_seq_one_letter_code
_entity_poly.pdbx_strand_id
1 'polypeptide(L)'
;DEADGVKADEDDLEQVTKLFKAGNLTNNRLADVRRAVLLSSSRALETSVELMRTRRQQDDFARQLERNENQRRIGLLNELRDTEVRLADIGTRLRAASQKLQPQGATAAPLSIAGETVRAQMTVIRKIDGQWRKEPADEDADVSPGDTIEVKFSSELESAAVQ
;
A
#
# COMPACT_ATOMS: atom_id res chain seq x y z
N ASP A 1 6.73 48.12 -5.49
CA ASP A 1 7.50 47.30 -4.52
C ASP A 1 8.29 48.15 -3.55
N GLU A 2 8.77 47.58 -2.44
CA GLU A 2 9.61 48.28 -1.46
C GLU A 2 10.87 48.90 -2.12
N ALA A 3 11.42 48.23 -3.13
CA ALA A 3 12.55 48.73 -3.93
C ALA A 3 12.20 49.98 -4.76
N ASP A 4 10.98 50.05 -5.30
CA ASP A 4 10.50 51.24 -6.02
C ASP A 4 10.29 52.42 -5.06
N GLY A 5 9.85 52.12 -3.82
CA GLY A 5 9.71 53.11 -2.76
C GLY A 5 11.06 53.70 -2.34
N VAL A 6 12.10 52.87 -2.19
CA VAL A 6 13.47 53.35 -1.91
C VAL A 6 13.95 54.26 -3.04
N LYS A 7 13.73 53.86 -4.29
CA LYS A 7 14.15 54.64 -5.46
C LYS A 7 13.44 56.00 -5.54
N ALA A 8 12.14 56.04 -5.24
CA ALA A 8 11.39 57.29 -5.18
C ALA A 8 11.93 58.22 -4.08
N ASP A 9 12.24 57.67 -2.89
CA ASP A 9 12.83 58.45 -1.80
C ASP A 9 14.25 58.95 -2.13
N GLU A 10 15.04 58.16 -2.87
CA GLU A 10 16.37 58.56 -3.37
C GLU A 10 16.28 59.71 -4.40
N ASP A 11 15.33 59.62 -5.33
CA ASP A 11 15.06 60.68 -6.32
C ASP A 11 14.62 61.98 -5.62
N ASP A 12 13.76 61.89 -4.60
CA ASP A 12 13.33 63.02 -3.78
C ASP A 12 14.50 63.63 -3.00
N LEU A 13 15.40 62.81 -2.45
CA LEU A 13 16.61 63.27 -1.79
C LEU A 13 17.53 64.04 -2.76
N GLU A 14 17.66 63.57 -4.00
CA GLU A 14 18.47 64.25 -5.02
C GLU A 14 17.90 65.63 -5.35
N GLN A 15 16.58 65.74 -5.55
CA GLN A 15 15.90 67.00 -5.81
C GLN A 15 16.02 67.99 -4.64
N VAL A 16 15.77 67.51 -3.41
CA VAL A 16 15.87 68.31 -2.18
C VAL A 16 17.31 68.78 -1.94
N THR A 17 18.30 67.96 -2.26
CA THR A 17 19.71 68.34 -2.19
C THR A 17 20.07 69.46 -3.18
N LYS A 18 19.52 69.41 -4.42
CA LYS A 18 19.70 70.48 -5.42
C LYS A 18 19.11 71.80 -4.93
N LEU A 19 17.87 71.78 -4.40
CA LEU A 19 17.19 72.96 -3.87
C LEU A 19 17.87 73.54 -2.62
N PHE A 20 18.41 72.68 -1.74
CA PHE A 20 19.20 73.11 -0.59
C PHE A 20 20.49 73.82 -1.00
N LYS A 21 21.23 73.28 -1.98
CA LYS A 21 22.45 73.91 -2.53
C LYS A 21 22.16 75.27 -3.18
N ALA A 22 20.96 75.45 -3.74
CA ALA A 22 20.49 76.72 -4.28
C ALA A 22 20.04 77.73 -3.20
N GLY A 23 20.07 77.35 -1.90
CA GLY A 23 19.68 78.21 -0.78
C GLY A 23 18.17 78.27 -0.52
N ASN A 24 17.36 77.47 -1.22
CA ASN A 24 15.89 77.53 -1.18
C ASN A 24 15.25 76.64 -0.11
N LEU A 25 16.04 75.88 0.66
CA LEU A 25 15.54 74.95 1.68
C LEU A 25 16.31 75.07 2.99
N THR A 26 15.63 74.73 4.09
CA THR A 26 16.22 74.68 5.42
C THR A 26 16.95 73.34 5.66
N ASN A 27 17.94 73.36 6.56
CA ASN A 27 18.70 72.16 6.93
C ASN A 27 17.80 71.06 7.54
N ASN A 28 16.74 71.45 8.27
CA ASN A 28 15.76 70.50 8.82
C ASN A 28 15.08 69.68 7.73
N ARG A 29 14.67 70.32 6.62
CA ARG A 29 13.98 69.60 5.53
C ARG A 29 14.89 68.58 4.85
N LEU A 30 16.17 68.91 4.67
CA LEU A 30 17.16 67.97 4.14
C LEU A 30 17.40 66.79 5.11
N ALA A 31 17.45 67.06 6.41
CA ALA A 31 17.62 66.02 7.43
C ALA A 31 16.42 65.04 7.48
N ASP A 32 15.19 65.55 7.33
CA ASP A 32 13.99 64.72 7.31
C ASP A 32 13.96 63.77 6.11
N VAL A 33 14.31 64.26 4.92
CA VAL A 33 14.33 63.45 3.69
C VAL A 33 15.44 62.39 3.76
N ARG A 34 16.62 62.73 4.28
CA ARG A 34 17.67 61.74 4.54
C ARG A 34 17.20 60.65 5.50
N ARG A 35 16.45 61.02 6.54
CA ARG A 35 15.88 60.05 7.49
C ARG A 35 14.84 59.15 6.81
N ALA A 36 14.02 59.70 5.92
CA ALA A 36 13.03 58.93 5.15
C ALA A 36 13.71 57.85 4.28
N VAL A 37 14.73 58.22 3.50
CA VAL A 37 15.52 57.29 2.67
C VAL A 37 16.15 56.18 3.50
N LEU A 38 16.72 56.52 4.67
CA LEU A 38 17.30 55.51 5.56
C LEU A 38 16.25 54.53 6.09
N LEU A 39 15.07 55.04 6.46
CA LEU A 39 13.96 54.21 6.94
C LEU A 39 13.43 53.29 5.83
N SER A 40 13.18 53.80 4.62
CA SER A 40 12.73 52.97 3.50
C SER A 40 13.77 51.93 3.10
N SER A 41 15.04 52.31 3.05
CA SER A 41 16.15 51.38 2.78
C SER A 41 16.23 50.26 3.82
N SER A 42 16.06 50.59 5.10
CA SER A 42 16.08 49.59 6.16
C SER A 42 14.92 48.60 6.05
N ARG A 43 13.71 49.08 5.74
CA ARG A 43 12.54 48.24 5.50
C ARG A 43 12.70 47.34 4.28
N ALA A 44 13.22 47.86 3.17
CA ALA A 44 13.47 47.06 1.98
C ALA A 44 14.49 45.93 2.24
N LEU A 45 15.53 46.22 3.02
CA LEU A 45 16.49 45.20 3.45
C LEU A 45 15.85 44.15 4.38
N GLU A 46 15.03 44.58 5.34
CA GLU A 46 14.31 43.69 6.24
C GLU A 46 13.35 42.76 5.48
N THR A 47 12.54 43.30 4.56
CA THR A 47 11.68 42.52 3.67
C THR A 47 12.48 41.54 2.82
N SER A 48 13.64 41.96 2.29
CA SER A 48 14.51 41.07 1.50
C SER A 48 15.05 39.90 2.33
N VAL A 49 15.46 40.16 3.58
CA VAL A 49 15.91 39.12 4.50
C VAL A 49 14.78 38.15 4.83
N GLU A 50 13.59 38.65 5.12
CA GLU A 50 12.42 37.80 5.37
C GLU A 50 12.05 36.97 4.14
N LEU A 51 12.04 37.56 2.95
CA LEU A 51 11.82 36.84 1.70
C LEU A 51 12.83 35.70 1.50
N MET A 52 14.11 35.96 1.77
CA MET A 52 15.16 34.95 1.68
C MET A 52 14.99 33.84 2.73
N ARG A 53 14.56 34.18 3.95
CA ARG A 53 14.22 33.20 4.99
C ARG A 53 13.05 32.33 4.57
N THR A 54 11.96 32.91 4.06
CA THR A 54 10.79 32.17 3.60
C THR A 54 11.13 31.27 2.41
N ARG A 55 11.93 31.75 1.44
CA ARG A 55 12.40 30.91 0.31
C ARG A 55 13.21 29.72 0.80
N ARG A 56 14.13 29.93 1.73
CA ARG A 56 14.91 28.84 2.32
C ARG A 56 14.01 27.81 3.04
N GLN A 57 13.02 28.29 3.81
CA GLN A 57 12.05 27.42 4.46
C GLN A 57 11.23 26.62 3.44
N GLN A 58 10.81 27.25 2.34
CA GLN A 58 10.10 26.57 1.25
C GLN A 58 10.96 25.45 0.64
N ASP A 59 12.23 25.71 0.35
CA ASP A 59 13.15 24.70 -0.18
C ASP A 59 13.39 23.56 0.82
N ASP A 60 13.52 23.89 2.12
CA ASP A 60 13.65 22.90 3.18
C ASP A 60 12.41 22.00 3.29
N PHE A 61 11.21 22.57 3.18
CA PHE A 61 9.96 21.80 3.18
C PHE A 61 9.81 20.95 1.91
N ALA A 62 10.18 21.46 0.74
CA ALA A 62 10.18 20.69 -0.50
C ALA A 62 11.09 19.45 -0.38
N ARG A 63 12.30 19.62 0.16
CA ARG A 63 13.22 18.49 0.43
C ARG A 63 12.69 17.52 1.49
N GLN A 64 11.94 18.01 2.48
CA GLN A 64 11.31 17.13 3.49
C GLN A 64 10.18 16.32 2.88
N LEU A 65 9.35 16.93 2.05
CA LEU A 65 8.26 16.28 1.34
C LEU A 65 8.79 15.16 0.44
N GLU A 66 9.79 15.46 -0.40
CA GLU A 66 10.40 14.47 -1.30
C GLU A 66 10.99 13.29 -0.51
N ARG A 67 11.69 13.56 0.61
CA ARG A 67 12.21 12.50 1.47
C ARG A 67 11.09 11.65 2.08
N ASN A 68 10.00 12.25 2.53
CA ASN A 68 8.87 11.52 3.11
C ASN A 68 8.17 10.65 2.07
N GLU A 69 7.95 11.18 0.86
CA GLU A 69 7.38 10.42 -0.26
C GLU A 69 8.26 9.23 -0.64
N ASN A 70 9.58 9.44 -0.72
CA ASN A 70 10.54 8.37 -1.00
C ASN A 70 10.54 7.31 0.11
N GLN A 71 10.55 7.71 1.38
CA GLN A 71 10.46 6.77 2.51
C GLN A 71 9.17 5.97 2.49
N ARG A 72 8.03 6.63 2.23
CA ARG A 72 6.73 5.96 2.09
C ARG A 72 6.75 4.96 0.95
N ARG A 73 7.28 5.34 -0.22
CA ARG A 73 7.39 4.46 -1.39
C ARG A 73 8.25 3.23 -1.09
N ILE A 74 9.40 3.41 -0.45
CA ILE A 74 10.28 2.31 -0.05
C ILE A 74 9.55 1.39 0.94
N GLY A 75 8.85 1.95 1.92
CA GLY A 75 8.06 1.18 2.89
C GLY A 75 7.00 0.30 2.21
N LEU A 76 6.22 0.88 1.30
CA LEU A 76 5.20 0.15 0.55
C LEU A 76 5.78 -0.95 -0.35
N LEU A 77 6.92 -0.69 -1.00
CA LEU A 77 7.58 -1.71 -1.83
C LEU A 77 8.13 -2.87 -0.99
N ASN A 78 8.65 -2.59 0.20
CA ASN A 78 9.09 -3.62 1.12
C ASN A 78 7.92 -4.45 1.65
N GLU A 79 6.82 -3.79 2.05
CA GLU A 79 5.61 -4.48 2.50
C GLU A 79 5.03 -5.36 1.39
N LEU A 80 4.96 -4.86 0.15
CA LEU A 80 4.53 -5.64 -1.00
C LEU A 80 5.41 -6.89 -1.17
N ARG A 81 6.73 -6.73 -1.20
CA ARG A 81 7.68 -7.84 -1.31
C ARG A 81 7.48 -8.87 -0.19
N ASP A 82 7.32 -8.42 1.05
CA ASP A 82 7.12 -9.32 2.19
C ASP A 82 5.79 -10.08 2.09
N THR A 83 4.72 -9.44 1.62
CA THR A 83 3.43 -10.09 1.38
C THR A 83 3.50 -11.12 0.24
N GLU A 84 4.23 -10.83 -0.84
CA GLU A 84 4.45 -11.78 -1.93
C GLU A 84 5.21 -13.02 -1.47
N VAL A 85 6.26 -12.84 -0.65
CA VAL A 85 7.02 -13.95 -0.06
C VAL A 85 6.11 -14.81 0.83
N ARG A 86 5.28 -14.18 1.68
CA ARG A 86 4.32 -14.90 2.53
C ARG A 86 3.27 -15.65 1.71
N LEU A 87 2.76 -15.03 0.64
CA LEU A 87 1.81 -15.67 -0.27
C LEU A 87 2.43 -16.90 -0.94
N ALA A 88 3.69 -16.80 -1.39
CA ALA A 88 4.42 -17.92 -1.96
C ALA A 88 4.59 -19.07 -0.95
N ASP A 89 4.96 -18.77 0.30
CA ASP A 89 5.10 -19.78 1.37
C ASP A 89 3.75 -20.44 1.73
N ILE A 90 2.66 -19.67 1.82
CA ILE A 90 1.34 -20.23 2.06
C ILE A 90 0.91 -21.11 0.87
N GLY A 91 1.17 -20.67 -0.36
CA GLY A 91 0.86 -21.42 -1.57
C GLY A 91 1.63 -22.74 -1.70
N THR A 92 2.88 -22.81 -1.23
CA THR A 92 3.64 -24.08 -1.19
C THR A 92 3.09 -25.01 -0.12
N ARG A 93 2.76 -24.49 1.07
CA ARG A 93 2.14 -25.28 2.16
C ARG A 93 0.78 -25.84 1.77
N LEU A 94 -0.06 -25.04 1.10
CA LEU A 94 -1.36 -25.49 0.60
C LEU A 94 -1.20 -26.62 -0.41
N ARG A 95 -0.27 -26.51 -1.36
CA ARG A 95 0.04 -27.58 -2.31
C ARG A 95 0.53 -28.85 -1.60
N ALA A 96 1.40 -28.73 -0.62
CA ALA A 96 1.87 -29.87 0.16
C ALA A 96 0.74 -30.53 0.97
N ALA A 97 -0.16 -29.75 1.56
CA ALA A 97 -1.34 -30.27 2.26
C ALA A 97 -2.30 -30.98 1.29
N SER A 98 -2.57 -30.38 0.11
CA SER A 98 -3.38 -30.99 -0.94
C SER A 98 -2.79 -32.31 -1.42
N GLN A 99 -1.47 -32.39 -1.62
CA GLN A 99 -0.78 -33.64 -1.97
C GLN A 99 -0.88 -34.71 -0.88
N LYS A 100 -0.86 -34.33 0.40
CA LYS A 100 -1.04 -35.28 1.51
C LYS A 100 -2.48 -35.78 1.64
N LEU A 101 -3.45 -34.95 1.28
CA LEU A 101 -4.87 -35.32 1.27
C LEU A 101 -5.27 -36.12 0.03
N GLN A 102 -4.44 -36.14 -1.03
CA GLN A 102 -4.68 -37.02 -2.17
C GLN A 102 -4.59 -38.48 -1.71
N PRO A 103 -5.64 -39.29 -1.94
CA PRO A 103 -5.63 -40.70 -1.56
C PRO A 103 -4.46 -41.41 -2.24
N GLN A 104 -3.63 -42.12 -1.47
CA GLN A 104 -2.63 -43.01 -2.05
C GLN A 104 -3.34 -44.12 -2.84
N GLY A 105 -3.40 -43.96 -4.17
CA GLY A 105 -4.07 -44.87 -5.09
C GLY A 105 -5.07 -44.22 -6.04
N ALA A 106 -5.46 -42.96 -5.82
CA ALA A 106 -6.41 -42.28 -6.71
C ALA A 106 -5.66 -41.54 -7.84
N THR A 107 -5.39 -42.23 -8.94
CA THR A 107 -5.37 -41.57 -10.27
C THR A 107 -6.81 -41.29 -10.69
N ALA A 108 -7.57 -40.56 -9.88
CA ALA A 108 -8.91 -40.13 -10.23
C ALA A 108 -8.83 -38.66 -10.62
N ALA A 109 -9.22 -38.39 -11.86
CA ALA A 109 -9.59 -37.05 -12.33
C ALA A 109 -10.46 -36.34 -11.26
N PRO A 110 -10.41 -35.00 -11.18
CA PRO A 110 -11.21 -34.27 -10.21
C PRO A 110 -12.68 -34.70 -10.31
N LEU A 111 -13.24 -35.12 -9.19
CA LEU A 111 -14.67 -35.45 -9.07
C LEU A 111 -15.47 -34.28 -9.65
N SER A 112 -16.29 -34.57 -10.66
CA SER A 112 -17.10 -33.58 -11.37
C SER A 112 -17.95 -32.79 -10.38
N ILE A 113 -17.79 -31.47 -10.39
CA ILE A 113 -18.55 -30.48 -9.60
C ILE A 113 -20.00 -30.34 -10.13
N ALA A 114 -20.50 -31.30 -10.90
CA ALA A 114 -21.75 -31.19 -11.64
C ALA A 114 -22.83 -32.13 -11.08
N GLY A 115 -23.23 -31.95 -9.82
CA GLY A 115 -24.54 -32.35 -9.29
C GLY A 115 -24.98 -33.82 -9.40
N GLU A 116 -24.13 -34.72 -9.91
CA GLU A 116 -24.44 -36.13 -10.11
C GLU A 116 -24.05 -36.88 -8.84
N THR A 117 -25.03 -37.14 -7.99
CA THR A 117 -24.86 -37.92 -6.76
C THR A 117 -24.71 -39.39 -7.13
N VAL A 118 -23.49 -39.80 -7.47
CA VAL A 118 -23.13 -41.22 -7.53
C VAL A 118 -23.29 -41.78 -6.12
N ARG A 119 -24.37 -42.52 -5.85
CA ARG A 119 -24.54 -43.22 -4.58
C ARG A 119 -23.64 -44.45 -4.58
N ALA A 120 -22.58 -44.40 -3.79
CA ALA A 120 -21.76 -45.56 -3.49
C ALA A 120 -22.37 -46.31 -2.30
N GLN A 121 -22.60 -47.62 -2.45
CA GLN A 121 -22.85 -48.51 -1.33
C GLN A 121 -21.52 -49.13 -0.91
N MET A 122 -21.08 -48.84 0.31
CA MET A 122 -19.84 -49.35 0.87
C MET A 122 -20.11 -50.51 1.83
N THR A 123 -19.30 -51.55 1.76
CA THR A 123 -19.34 -52.68 2.68
C THR A 123 -17.92 -52.99 3.15
N VAL A 124 -17.69 -52.93 4.45
CA VAL A 124 -16.42 -53.32 5.05
C VAL A 124 -16.45 -54.82 5.34
N ILE A 125 -15.46 -55.53 4.82
CA ILE A 125 -15.25 -56.95 5.06
C ILE A 125 -14.06 -57.07 6.00
N ARG A 126 -14.33 -57.46 7.25
CA ARG A 126 -13.31 -57.58 8.29
C ARG A 126 -13.31 -58.94 8.96
N LYS A 127 -12.15 -59.38 9.43
CA LYS A 127 -11.99 -60.65 10.11
C LYS A 127 -12.10 -60.44 11.63
N ILE A 128 -13.24 -60.80 12.20
CA ILE A 128 -13.52 -60.72 13.64
C ILE A 128 -13.58 -62.15 14.18
N ASP A 129 -12.79 -62.46 15.21
CA ASP A 129 -12.74 -63.78 15.87
C ASP A 129 -12.53 -64.96 14.89
N GLY A 130 -11.71 -64.74 13.85
CA GLY A 130 -11.38 -65.76 12.86
C GLY A 130 -12.38 -65.93 11.72
N GLN A 131 -13.53 -65.25 11.78
CA GLN A 131 -14.58 -65.29 10.76
C GLN A 131 -14.66 -63.98 9.98
N TRP A 132 -14.87 -64.07 8.67
CA TRP A 132 -15.10 -62.91 7.81
C TRP A 132 -16.53 -62.40 8.00
N ARG A 133 -16.68 -61.15 8.41
CA ARG A 133 -17.97 -60.47 8.55
C ARG A 133 -18.05 -59.33 7.54
N LYS A 134 -19.19 -59.24 6.85
CA LYS A 134 -19.55 -58.11 5.99
C LYS A 134 -20.42 -57.14 6.78
N GLU A 135 -20.02 -55.88 6.85
CA GLU A 135 -20.74 -54.82 7.55
C GLU A 135 -21.03 -53.68 6.57
N PRO A 136 -22.30 -53.27 6.41
CA PRO A 136 -22.62 -52.08 5.61
C PRO A 136 -22.03 -50.86 6.31
N ALA A 137 -21.29 -50.06 5.55
CA ALA A 137 -20.54 -48.92 6.07
C ALA A 137 -20.91 -47.66 5.30
N ASP A 138 -20.87 -46.53 6.00
CA ASP A 138 -20.96 -45.21 5.38
C ASP A 138 -19.55 -44.66 5.10
N GLU A 139 -19.46 -43.54 4.39
CA GLU A 139 -18.18 -42.91 4.01
C GLU A 139 -17.29 -42.56 5.23
N ASP A 140 -17.91 -42.28 6.39
CA ASP A 140 -17.24 -41.92 7.64
C ASP A 140 -16.90 -43.13 8.55
N ALA A 141 -17.04 -44.37 8.07
CA ALA A 141 -16.81 -45.55 8.89
C ALA A 141 -15.30 -45.81 9.18
N ASP A 142 -14.96 -46.01 10.46
CA ASP A 142 -13.59 -46.34 10.87
C ASP A 142 -13.12 -47.70 10.30
N VAL A 143 -12.00 -47.67 9.57
CA VAL A 143 -11.37 -48.84 8.94
C VAL A 143 -10.08 -49.24 9.66
N SER A 144 -9.84 -50.55 9.79
CA SER A 144 -8.64 -51.10 10.41
C SER A 144 -7.69 -51.72 9.38
N PRO A 145 -6.36 -51.75 9.62
CA PRO A 145 -5.42 -52.44 8.74
C PRO A 145 -5.77 -53.92 8.58
N GLY A 146 -6.00 -54.36 7.33
CA GLY A 146 -6.44 -55.73 7.01
C GLY A 146 -7.91 -55.86 6.62
N ASP A 147 -8.69 -54.79 6.74
CA ASP A 147 -10.06 -54.72 6.23
C ASP A 147 -10.06 -54.65 4.69
N THR A 148 -11.02 -55.31 4.06
CA THR A 148 -11.28 -55.22 2.62
C THR A 148 -12.56 -54.42 2.39
N ILE A 149 -12.48 -53.36 1.60
CA ILE A 149 -13.62 -52.47 1.32
C ILE A 149 -14.21 -52.84 -0.04
N GLU A 150 -15.48 -53.26 -0.07
CA GLU A 150 -16.25 -53.50 -1.28
C GLU A 150 -17.11 -52.25 -1.55
N VAL A 151 -16.91 -51.60 -2.71
CA VAL A 151 -17.67 -50.41 -3.13
C VAL A 151 -18.49 -50.75 -4.37
N LYS A 152 -19.81 -50.54 -4.30
CA LYS A 152 -20.72 -50.68 -5.44
C LYS A 152 -21.28 -49.31 -5.81
N PHE A 153 -21.04 -48.90 -7.05
CA PHE A 153 -21.61 -47.67 -7.58
C PHE A 153 -22.91 -48.00 -8.29
N SER A 154 -24.00 -47.34 -7.90
CA SER A 154 -25.24 -47.33 -8.69
C SER A 154 -25.44 -45.91 -9.21
N SER A 155 -25.46 -45.72 -10.53
CA SER A 155 -25.97 -44.49 -11.12
C SER A 155 -27.49 -44.63 -11.30
N GLU A 156 -28.24 -43.53 -11.15
CA GLU A 156 -29.70 -43.54 -11.30
C GLU A 156 -30.18 -43.96 -12.72
N LEU A 157 -29.26 -44.21 -13.66
CA LEU A 157 -29.55 -44.69 -15.02
C LEU A 157 -29.81 -46.21 -15.12
N GLU A 158 -29.36 -47.04 -14.17
CA GLU A 158 -29.63 -48.50 -14.24
C GLU A 158 -31.01 -48.88 -13.65
N SER A 159 -31.59 -48.05 -12.80
CA SER A 159 -32.91 -48.31 -12.17
C SER A 159 -34.11 -48.08 -13.10
N ALA A 160 -33.90 -47.38 -14.23
CA ALA A 160 -34.95 -47.11 -15.22
C ALA A 160 -35.03 -48.14 -16.36
N ALA A 161 -34.12 -49.13 -16.40
CA ALA A 161 -34.03 -50.11 -17.48
C ALA A 161 -34.54 -51.53 -17.10
N VAL A 162 -35.16 -51.70 -15.93
CA VAL A 162 -35.70 -53.00 -15.45
C VAL A 162 -37.19 -52.92 -15.06
N GLN A 163 -37.99 -52.15 -15.80
CA GLN A 163 -39.45 -52.30 -15.82
C GLN A 163 -39.96 -52.63 -17.22
#